data_AF-A0A941VMJ1-F1
#
_entry.id   AF-A0A941VMJ1-F1
#
_cell.length_a   1.000
_cell.length_b   1.000
_cell.length_c   1.000
_cell.angle_alpha   90.00
_cell.angle_beta   90.00
_cell.angle_gamma   90.00
#
_symmetry.space_group_name_H-M   'P 1'
#
loop_
_entity.id
_entity.type
_entity.pdbx_description
1 polymer ?
#
loop_
_entity_poly.entity_id
_entity_poly.type
_entity_poly.pdbx_seq_one_letter_code
_entity_poly.pdbx_strand_id
1 'polypeptide(L)'
;KEAKPQEEKKEDKKEEELLVPPDIIRRSEILNLEYRQGPEIPALKYDFPDSHFICFPYETRRTGIYAAGCSHRPMGIGSTKEDGAGAAMKAIQCIELTSRGAAVHPRAGDLTFPEFAMQRCTQCKRCTVECPFGAINEDEKANPLPQPTRCRRCGVCMGACPERIISFKNYSVGMIGNMIKAINVPAEEDEKPRILVLACENDAYPALDMAGLRRMNYAPWYRVVPLRCLGSMNLVWIADSLSKGIDGVLLLGCKHGDDYQCHFIKGSELSSIRLSKVSETLNRLALESDRVRFETVSIIDYEKLPALLNEFAEKLQEIGPNPFKGW
;
A
#
# COMPACT_ATOMS: atom_id res chain seq x y z
N LYS A 1 52.62 26.69 26.36
CA LYS A 1 52.41 25.24 26.14
C LYS A 1 51.12 24.86 26.87
N GLU A 2 49.98 24.98 26.20
CA GLU A 2 48.73 24.43 26.71
C GLU A 2 48.04 23.75 25.52
N ALA A 3 48.01 22.42 25.57
CA ALA A 3 47.31 21.59 24.61
C ALA A 3 45.84 21.54 25.03
N LYS A 4 44.94 21.93 24.11
CA LYS A 4 43.50 21.76 24.28
C LYS A 4 43.12 20.29 24.04
N PRO A 5 42.17 19.71 24.80
CA PRO A 5 41.66 18.38 24.52
C PRO A 5 40.80 18.39 23.26
N GLN A 6 40.95 17.36 22.43
CA GLN A 6 40.11 17.08 21.28
C GLN A 6 38.75 16.54 21.75
N GLU A 7 37.67 17.25 21.42
CA GLU A 7 36.31 16.69 21.51
C GLU A 7 36.03 15.86 20.26
N GLU A 8 35.88 14.55 20.47
CA GLU A 8 35.38 13.61 19.47
C GLU A 8 33.93 13.95 19.12
N LYS A 9 33.68 14.32 17.86
CA LYS A 9 32.34 14.45 17.30
C LYS A 9 31.70 13.06 17.19
N LYS A 10 30.74 12.76 18.06
CA LYS A 10 29.74 11.71 17.81
C LYS A 10 28.83 12.19 16.68
N GLU A 11 28.93 11.54 15.52
CA GLU A 11 27.94 11.67 14.46
C GLU A 11 26.64 10.98 14.92
N ASP A 12 25.63 11.79 15.26
CA ASP A 12 24.27 11.32 15.45
C ASP A 12 23.74 10.76 14.12
N LYS A 13 23.67 9.43 14.03
CA LYS A 13 22.81 8.76 13.05
C LYS A 13 21.36 9.09 13.39
N LYS A 14 20.82 10.15 12.78
CA LYS A 14 19.37 10.36 12.72
C LYS A 14 18.76 9.16 12.01
N GLU A 15 18.09 8.28 12.75
CA GLU A 15 17.10 7.38 12.17
C GLU A 15 16.08 8.27 11.46
N GLU A 16 16.09 8.28 10.13
CA GLU A 16 15.08 8.99 9.35
C GLU A 16 13.74 8.27 9.49
N GLU A 17 13.02 8.59 10.54
CA GLU A 17 11.68 8.11 10.80
C GLU A 17 10.78 8.50 9.60
N LEU A 18 10.24 7.49 8.93
CA LEU A 18 9.22 7.69 7.90
C LEU A 18 7.95 8.20 8.59
N LEU A 19 7.78 9.52 8.64
CA LEU A 19 6.61 10.14 9.26
C LEU A 19 5.39 9.96 8.34
N VAL A 20 4.70 8.83 8.51
CA VAL A 20 3.34 8.64 8.00
C VAL A 20 2.43 9.63 8.73
N PRO A 21 1.62 10.43 8.03
CA PRO A 21 0.70 11.35 8.70
C PRO A 21 -0.21 10.59 9.67
N PRO A 22 -0.26 10.99 10.95
CA PRO A 22 -1.14 10.34 11.91
C PRO A 22 -2.60 10.56 11.50
N ASP A 23 -3.45 9.60 11.85
CA ASP A 23 -4.90 9.81 11.73
C ASP A 23 -5.36 10.91 12.68
N ILE A 24 -6.30 11.73 12.24
CA ILE A 24 -7.01 12.66 13.12
C ILE A 24 -8.00 11.83 13.93
N ILE A 25 -7.81 11.77 15.25
CA ILE A 25 -8.67 11.00 16.15
C ILE A 25 -9.61 11.96 16.86
N ARG A 26 -10.92 11.68 16.82
CA ARG A 26 -11.91 12.38 17.63
C ARG A 26 -11.52 12.28 19.10
N ARG A 27 -11.40 13.42 19.79
CA ARG A 27 -11.21 13.42 21.24
C ARG A 27 -12.55 13.18 21.91
N SER A 28 -12.79 11.92 22.26
CA SER A 28 -13.92 11.45 23.04
C SER A 28 -13.39 10.38 24.00
N GLU A 29 -14.02 10.23 25.16
CA GLU A 29 -13.70 9.15 26.11
C GLU A 29 -14.83 8.10 26.14
N ILE A 30 -15.53 7.95 25.00
CA ILE A 30 -16.75 7.15 24.91
C ILE A 30 -16.44 5.70 24.55
N LEU A 31 -15.60 5.47 23.52
CA LEU A 31 -15.38 4.14 22.96
C LEU A 31 -14.26 3.37 23.67
N ASN A 32 -13.25 4.08 24.20
CA ASN A 32 -12.16 3.50 24.99
C ASN A 32 -11.48 2.29 24.32
N LEU A 33 -11.22 2.39 23.02
CA LEU A 33 -10.68 1.30 22.22
C LEU A 33 -9.20 1.01 22.52
N GLU A 34 -8.81 -0.26 22.49
CA GLU A 34 -7.41 -0.68 22.71
C GLU A 34 -6.58 -0.72 21.42
N TYR A 35 -6.71 0.29 20.56
CA TYR A 35 -5.93 0.36 19.32
C TYR A 35 -4.69 1.21 19.54
N ARG A 36 -3.56 0.79 18.96
CA ARG A 36 -2.35 1.63 18.86
C ARG A 36 -2.64 3.04 18.35
N GLN A 37 -3.50 3.17 17.34
CA GLN A 37 -3.85 4.46 16.72
C GLN A 37 -4.69 5.37 17.64
N GLY A 38 -5.09 4.92 18.82
CA GLY A 38 -5.86 5.71 19.79
C GLY A 38 -7.22 5.11 20.14
N PRO A 39 -7.86 5.62 21.21
CA PRO A 39 -9.03 5.02 21.83
C PRO A 39 -10.34 5.26 21.08
N GLU A 40 -10.32 5.98 19.98
CA GLU A 40 -11.51 6.42 19.27
C GLU A 40 -11.43 6.10 17.77
N ILE A 41 -12.51 6.38 17.05
CA ILE A 41 -12.58 6.21 15.60
C ILE A 41 -11.87 7.40 14.93
N PRO A 42 -11.00 7.16 13.93
CA PRO A 42 -10.45 8.21 13.09
C PRO A 42 -11.54 9.01 12.39
N ALA A 43 -11.36 10.32 12.31
CA ALA A 43 -12.25 11.21 11.57
C ALA A 43 -11.53 11.87 10.38
N LEU A 44 -12.32 12.23 9.37
CA LEU A 44 -11.84 13.00 8.21
C LEU A 44 -11.82 14.50 8.53
N LYS A 45 -11.54 15.31 7.49
CA LYS A 45 -11.46 16.78 7.55
C LYS A 45 -12.66 17.46 8.23
N TYR A 46 -13.86 16.90 8.07
CA TYR A 46 -15.10 17.46 8.63
C TYR A 46 -15.48 16.85 9.98
N ASP A 47 -14.52 16.19 10.61
CA ASP A 47 -14.67 15.51 11.89
C ASP A 47 -15.80 14.47 11.88
N PHE A 48 -16.03 13.77 10.76
CA PHE A 48 -16.94 12.63 10.68
C PHE A 48 -16.16 11.32 10.57
N PRO A 49 -16.66 10.20 11.14
CA PRO A 49 -15.95 8.92 11.21
C PRO A 49 -16.14 8.08 9.93
N ASP A 50 -16.33 8.71 8.79
CA ASP A 50 -16.57 8.05 7.52
C ASP A 50 -15.28 7.48 6.91
N SER A 51 -15.44 6.42 6.12
CA SER A 51 -14.38 5.88 5.27
C SER A 51 -14.50 6.51 3.87
N HIS A 52 -14.09 5.81 2.81
CA HIS A 52 -14.24 6.29 1.45
C HIS A 52 -15.70 6.12 0.98
N PHE A 53 -16.34 7.23 0.58
CA PHE A 53 -17.75 7.26 0.17
C PHE A 53 -18.11 6.40 -1.06
N ILE A 54 -17.16 6.04 -1.93
CA ILE A 54 -17.44 5.20 -3.10
C ILE A 54 -17.40 3.72 -2.70
N CYS A 55 -16.27 3.28 -2.14
CA CYS A 55 -16.03 1.86 -1.91
C CYS A 55 -16.52 1.36 -0.54
N PHE A 56 -16.63 2.26 0.44
CA PHE A 56 -17.02 1.92 1.81
C PHE A 56 -18.02 2.93 2.39
N PRO A 57 -19.17 3.14 1.71
CA PRO A 57 -20.13 4.20 2.05
C PRO A 57 -20.81 4.04 3.41
N TYR A 58 -20.62 2.92 4.10
CA TYR A 58 -21.21 2.63 5.41
C TYR A 58 -20.18 2.12 6.43
N GLU A 59 -18.88 2.24 6.13
CA GLU A 59 -17.83 1.78 7.04
C GLU A 59 -17.11 2.97 7.68
N THR A 60 -16.64 2.77 8.90
CA THR A 60 -15.59 3.63 9.46
C THR A 60 -14.22 3.08 9.08
N ARG A 61 -13.15 3.80 9.45
CA ARG A 61 -11.76 3.32 9.32
C ARG A 61 -11.39 2.22 10.34
N ARG A 62 -12.29 1.84 11.25
CA ARG A 62 -12.12 0.76 12.22
C ARG A 62 -12.93 -0.47 11.77
N THR A 63 -12.26 -1.56 11.42
CA THR A 63 -12.94 -2.82 11.10
C THR A 63 -13.85 -3.26 12.25
N GLY A 64 -15.12 -3.52 11.95
CA GLY A 64 -16.11 -3.97 12.93
C GLY A 64 -16.82 -2.85 13.72
N ILE A 65 -16.45 -1.59 13.50
CA ILE A 65 -17.11 -0.43 14.12
C ILE A 65 -17.75 0.41 13.03
N TYR A 66 -19.04 0.69 13.17
CA TYR A 66 -19.87 1.36 12.16
C TYR A 66 -20.54 2.60 12.77
N ALA A 67 -20.67 3.66 11.98
CA ALA A 67 -21.43 4.84 12.33
C ALA A 67 -22.75 4.84 11.54
N ALA A 68 -23.81 5.38 12.13
CA ALA A 68 -25.13 5.46 11.51
C ALA A 68 -25.79 6.81 11.77
N GLY A 69 -26.51 7.30 10.76
CA GLY A 69 -27.27 8.55 10.84
C GLY A 69 -26.38 9.78 10.92
N CYS A 70 -26.84 10.82 11.63
CA CYS A 70 -26.13 12.10 11.69
C CYS A 70 -24.75 12.01 12.38
N SER A 71 -24.44 10.93 13.11
CA SER A 71 -23.10 10.68 13.65
C SER A 71 -22.08 10.29 12.57
N HIS A 72 -22.56 9.77 11.43
CA HIS A 72 -21.76 9.37 10.28
C HIS A 72 -21.51 10.54 9.34
N ARG A 73 -22.53 11.33 8.99
CA ARG A 73 -22.43 12.56 8.18
C ARG A 73 -23.76 13.35 8.24
N PRO A 74 -23.81 14.64 7.87
CA PRO A 74 -25.06 15.39 7.83
C PRO A 74 -26.04 14.77 6.83
N MET A 75 -27.27 14.46 7.26
CA MET A 75 -28.27 13.82 6.41
C MET A 75 -29.70 14.05 6.91
N GLY A 76 -30.67 13.92 6.02
CA GLY A 76 -32.11 13.98 6.35
C GLY A 76 -32.67 12.64 6.80
N ILE A 77 -33.91 12.63 7.32
CA ILE A 77 -34.53 11.44 7.93
C ILE A 77 -34.58 10.21 7.01
N GLY A 78 -34.81 10.39 5.71
CA GLY A 78 -34.83 9.29 4.73
C GLY A 78 -33.46 8.63 4.61
N SER A 79 -32.44 9.44 4.35
CA SER A 79 -31.04 8.99 4.27
C SER A 79 -30.54 8.39 5.59
N THR A 80 -30.97 8.90 6.75
CA THR A 80 -30.65 8.30 8.06
C THR A 80 -31.15 6.85 8.17
N LYS A 81 -32.34 6.56 7.64
CA LYS A 81 -32.87 5.18 7.65
C LYS A 81 -32.05 4.26 6.76
N GLU A 82 -31.69 4.73 5.57
CA GLU A 82 -30.85 3.97 4.63
C GLU A 82 -29.44 3.74 5.18
N ASP A 83 -28.84 4.78 5.77
CA ASP A 83 -27.51 4.71 6.38
C ASP A 83 -27.47 3.74 7.57
N GLY A 84 -28.49 3.79 8.43
CA GLY A 84 -28.64 2.83 9.52
C GLY A 84 -28.81 1.39 9.04
N ALA A 85 -29.60 1.16 7.98
CA ALA A 85 -29.73 -0.15 7.36
C ALA A 85 -28.39 -0.62 6.75
N GLY A 86 -27.67 0.27 6.06
CA GLY A 86 -26.34 -0.01 5.51
C GLY A 86 -25.33 -0.41 6.58
N ALA A 87 -25.23 0.38 7.65
CA ALA A 87 -24.37 0.08 8.80
C ALA A 87 -24.72 -1.28 9.45
N ALA A 88 -25.99 -1.58 9.64
CA ALA A 88 -26.44 -2.87 10.19
C ALA A 88 -26.05 -4.04 9.28
N MET A 89 -26.25 -3.92 7.96
CA MET A 89 -25.85 -4.96 7.01
C MET A 89 -24.33 -5.17 6.97
N LYS A 90 -23.54 -4.10 7.11
CA LYS A 90 -22.09 -4.21 7.22
C LYS A 90 -21.67 -4.88 8.52
N ALA A 91 -22.34 -4.60 9.64
CA ALA A 91 -22.10 -5.28 10.91
C ALA A 91 -22.41 -6.78 10.81
N ILE A 92 -23.54 -7.16 10.22
CA ILE A 92 -23.91 -8.56 9.96
C ILE A 92 -22.83 -9.23 9.09
N GLN A 93 -22.45 -8.61 7.97
CA GLN A 93 -21.38 -9.13 7.11
C GLN A 93 -20.07 -9.35 7.90
N CYS A 94 -19.69 -8.40 8.76
CA CYS A 94 -18.49 -8.51 9.56
C CYS A 94 -18.54 -9.68 10.54
N ILE A 95 -19.67 -9.87 11.23
CA ILE A 95 -19.88 -10.99 12.15
C ILE A 95 -19.82 -12.33 11.39
N GLU A 96 -20.53 -12.43 10.28
CA GLU A 96 -20.59 -13.64 9.43
C GLU A 96 -19.24 -14.05 8.86
N LEU A 97 -18.43 -13.08 8.41
CA LEU A 97 -17.11 -13.39 7.86
C LEU A 97 -16.11 -13.69 8.99
N THR A 98 -16.16 -12.93 10.09
CA THR A 98 -15.27 -13.15 11.24
C THR A 98 -15.51 -14.51 11.89
N SER A 99 -16.77 -14.98 11.99
CA SER A 99 -17.10 -16.31 12.54
C SER A 99 -16.47 -17.47 11.75
N ARG A 100 -16.11 -17.22 10.49
CA ARG A 100 -15.45 -18.18 9.59
C ARG A 100 -13.96 -17.92 9.44
N GLY A 101 -13.40 -16.96 10.18
CA GLY A 101 -12.00 -16.52 10.05
C GLY A 101 -11.70 -15.77 8.75
N ALA A 102 -12.72 -15.37 8.00
CA ALA A 102 -12.57 -14.67 6.73
C ALA A 102 -12.43 -13.16 6.93
N ALA A 103 -11.64 -12.52 6.06
CA ALA A 103 -11.61 -11.08 5.99
C ALA A 103 -12.90 -10.53 5.38
N VAL A 104 -13.25 -9.30 5.75
CA VAL A 104 -14.27 -8.49 5.09
C VAL A 104 -13.70 -7.80 3.83
N HIS A 105 -14.55 -7.12 3.04
CA HIS A 105 -14.13 -6.29 1.90
C HIS A 105 -12.93 -5.38 2.25
N PRO A 106 -11.97 -5.11 1.35
CA PRO A 106 -11.89 -5.50 -0.06
C PRO A 106 -11.60 -6.96 -0.36
N ARG A 107 -10.93 -7.68 0.55
CA ARG A 107 -10.56 -9.09 0.35
C ARG A 107 -11.55 -10.03 1.03
N ALA A 108 -12.84 -9.86 0.74
CA ALA A 108 -13.90 -10.65 1.34
C ALA A 108 -13.66 -12.15 1.12
N GLY A 109 -13.70 -12.95 2.19
CA GLY A 109 -13.49 -14.41 2.11
C GLY A 109 -12.03 -14.87 2.21
N ASP A 110 -11.05 -13.95 2.24
CA ASP A 110 -9.65 -14.35 2.40
C ASP A 110 -9.40 -14.94 3.80
N LEU A 111 -8.95 -16.20 3.83
CA LEU A 111 -8.67 -16.97 5.05
C LEU A 111 -7.21 -16.88 5.51
N THR A 112 -6.37 -16.15 4.79
CA THR A 112 -4.94 -16.01 5.14
C THR A 112 -4.72 -14.88 6.12
N PHE A 113 -3.71 -15.05 6.99
CA PHE A 113 -3.32 -14.08 8.01
C PHE A 113 -1.82 -13.76 7.87
N PRO A 114 -1.37 -12.61 8.39
CA PRO A 114 0.07 -12.35 8.47
C PRO A 114 0.71 -13.32 9.48
N GLU A 115 1.67 -14.10 9.02
CA GLU A 115 2.53 -14.98 9.80
C GLU A 115 3.90 -14.29 9.97
N PHE A 116 4.48 -14.39 11.17
CA PHE A 116 5.68 -13.64 11.55
C PHE A 116 6.83 -14.59 11.89
N ALA A 117 7.92 -14.51 11.14
CA ALA A 117 9.18 -15.19 11.47
C ALA A 117 9.94 -14.42 12.57
N MET A 118 9.46 -14.53 13.81
CA MET A 118 9.89 -13.71 14.95
C MET A 118 11.40 -13.76 15.28
N GLN A 119 12.10 -14.82 14.84
CA GLN A 119 13.55 -14.97 15.00
C GLN A 119 14.36 -13.81 14.40
N ARG A 120 13.80 -13.09 13.41
CA ARG A 120 14.46 -11.93 12.77
C ARG A 120 13.77 -10.60 13.07
N CYS A 121 12.87 -10.55 14.05
CA CYS A 121 12.20 -9.30 14.40
C CYS A 121 13.20 -8.35 15.08
N THR A 122 13.30 -7.14 14.56
CA THR A 122 14.14 -6.06 15.13
C THR A 122 13.33 -5.07 15.97
N GLN A 123 12.06 -5.34 16.23
CA GLN A 123 11.17 -4.48 17.03
C GLN A 123 11.08 -3.02 16.53
N CYS A 124 11.32 -2.78 15.23
CA CYS A 124 11.29 -1.45 14.62
C CYS A 124 9.90 -0.79 14.53
N LYS A 125 8.83 -1.47 14.96
CA LYS A 125 7.42 -0.97 14.98
C LYS A 125 6.82 -0.52 13.64
N ARG A 126 7.52 -0.61 12.51
CA ARG A 126 6.96 -0.20 11.20
C ARG A 126 5.66 -0.92 10.85
N CYS A 127 5.59 -2.24 11.11
CA CYS A 127 4.39 -3.02 10.81
C CYS A 127 3.17 -2.64 11.67
N THR A 128 3.38 -2.11 12.88
CA THR A 128 2.31 -1.69 13.80
C THR A 128 1.88 -0.25 13.53
N VAL A 129 2.85 0.65 13.28
CA VAL A 129 2.62 2.05 12.92
C VAL A 129 1.94 2.18 11.56
N GLU A 130 2.40 1.45 10.56
CA GLU A 130 1.90 1.59 9.18
C GLU A 130 0.60 0.79 8.94
N CYS A 131 0.10 0.02 9.91
CA CYS A 131 -1.14 -0.73 9.74
C CYS A 131 -2.35 0.23 9.70
N PRO A 132 -3.02 0.41 8.55
CA PRO A 132 -4.08 1.42 8.43
C PRO A 132 -5.31 1.10 9.28
N PHE A 133 -5.51 -0.16 9.65
CA PHE A 133 -6.64 -0.63 10.44
C PHE A 133 -6.31 -0.83 11.92
N GLY A 134 -5.07 -0.54 12.34
CA GLY A 134 -4.62 -0.76 13.72
C GLY A 134 -4.82 -2.21 14.18
N ALA A 135 -4.54 -3.15 13.27
CA ALA A 135 -4.74 -4.57 13.50
C ALA A 135 -3.52 -5.25 14.14
N ILE A 136 -2.46 -4.50 14.44
CA ILE A 136 -1.26 -5.00 15.09
C ILE A 136 -0.86 -3.98 16.16
N ASN A 137 -0.96 -4.38 17.42
CA ASN A 137 -0.45 -3.63 18.59
C ASN A 137 0.98 -4.10 18.91
N GLU A 138 1.52 -3.67 20.04
CA GLU A 138 2.80 -4.13 20.58
C GLU A 138 2.65 -4.76 21.96
N ASP A 139 3.49 -5.74 22.28
CA ASP A 139 3.72 -6.16 23.68
C ASP A 139 4.69 -5.22 24.40
N GLU A 140 4.97 -5.48 25.68
CA GLU A 140 5.92 -4.71 26.50
C GLU A 140 7.35 -4.66 25.91
N LYS A 141 7.72 -5.64 25.07
CA LYS A 141 9.01 -5.76 24.41
C LYS A 141 8.98 -5.22 22.98
N ALA A 142 7.93 -4.50 22.59
CA ALA A 142 7.71 -3.98 21.25
C ALA A 142 7.58 -5.05 20.14
N ASN A 143 7.28 -6.30 20.49
CA ASN A 143 6.95 -7.31 19.50
C ASN A 143 5.54 -7.07 18.94
N PRO A 144 5.29 -7.31 17.65
CA PRO A 144 3.97 -7.17 17.06
C PRO A 144 2.98 -8.17 17.67
N LEU A 145 1.86 -7.67 18.19
CA LEU A 145 0.70 -8.44 18.64
C LEU A 145 -0.44 -8.29 17.62
N PRO A 146 -0.59 -9.22 16.66
CA PRO A 146 -1.65 -9.13 15.67
C PRO A 146 -3.02 -9.44 16.28
N GLN A 147 -4.03 -8.64 15.92
CA GLN A 147 -5.44 -8.91 16.16
C GLN A 147 -6.10 -9.38 14.85
N PRO A 148 -6.29 -10.70 14.68
CA PRO A 148 -6.72 -11.28 13.41
C PRO A 148 -8.07 -10.75 12.92
N THR A 149 -8.99 -10.44 13.83
CA THR A 149 -10.35 -9.95 13.53
C THR A 149 -10.38 -8.51 13.01
N ARG A 150 -9.32 -7.71 13.26
CA ARG A 150 -9.22 -6.32 12.76
C ARG A 150 -8.62 -6.25 11.35
N CYS A 151 -7.79 -7.23 10.98
CA CYS A 151 -6.94 -7.17 9.80
C CYS A 151 -7.72 -7.44 8.49
N ARG A 152 -7.50 -6.59 7.49
CA ARG A 152 -8.16 -6.62 6.16
C ARG A 152 -7.34 -7.32 5.07
N ARG A 153 -6.24 -7.98 5.47
CA ARG A 153 -5.34 -8.78 4.60
C ARG A 153 -4.68 -7.99 3.46
N CYS A 154 -4.53 -6.68 3.63
CA CYS A 154 -3.93 -5.79 2.63
C CYS A 154 -2.43 -6.03 2.38
N GLY A 155 -1.72 -6.66 3.32
CA GLY A 155 -0.28 -6.88 3.22
C GLY A 155 0.59 -5.65 3.49
N VAL A 156 0.05 -4.54 3.98
CA VAL A 156 0.84 -3.33 4.27
C VAL A 156 1.97 -3.60 5.27
N CYS A 157 1.70 -4.41 6.31
CA CYS A 157 2.72 -4.83 7.27
C CYS A 157 3.88 -5.60 6.62
N MET A 158 3.60 -6.44 5.61
CA MET A 158 4.61 -7.14 4.83
C MET A 158 5.48 -6.16 4.02
N GLY A 159 4.88 -5.16 3.39
CA GLY A 159 5.62 -4.10 2.68
C GLY A 159 6.44 -3.21 3.61
N ALA A 160 5.95 -2.97 4.82
CA ALA A 160 6.59 -2.12 5.83
C ALA A 160 7.79 -2.78 6.51
N CYS A 161 7.82 -4.11 6.62
CA CYS A 161 8.86 -4.82 7.35
C CYS A 161 10.21 -4.83 6.60
N PRO A 162 11.26 -4.16 7.10
CA PRO A 162 12.56 -4.13 6.44
C PRO A 162 13.22 -5.51 6.43
N GLU A 163 13.04 -6.25 7.52
CA GLU A 163 13.53 -7.62 7.67
C GLU A 163 12.71 -8.65 6.89
N ARG A 164 11.57 -8.26 6.27
CA ARG A 164 10.70 -9.16 5.49
C ARG A 164 10.31 -10.43 6.26
N ILE A 165 9.96 -10.30 7.54
CA ILE A 165 9.56 -11.45 8.39
C ILE A 165 8.08 -11.81 8.27
N ILE A 166 7.29 -10.99 7.59
CA ILE A 166 5.84 -11.10 7.54
C ILE A 166 5.43 -11.67 6.18
N SER A 167 4.60 -12.71 6.18
CA SER A 167 4.06 -13.32 4.97
C SER A 167 2.64 -13.82 5.18
N PHE A 168 1.91 -14.08 4.11
CA PHE A 168 0.65 -14.80 4.11
C PHE A 168 0.86 -16.11 3.36
N LYS A 169 0.08 -17.15 3.69
CA LYS A 169 0.18 -18.48 3.05
C LYS A 169 0.14 -18.45 1.53
N ASN A 170 -0.60 -17.51 0.95
CA ASN A 170 -0.75 -17.32 -0.50
C ASN A 170 -0.25 -15.96 -1.00
N TYR A 171 0.50 -15.20 -0.19
CA TYR A 171 1.03 -13.90 -0.59
C TYR A 171 2.26 -13.54 0.25
N SER A 172 3.43 -13.52 -0.38
CA SER A 172 4.69 -13.22 0.29
C SER A 172 5.62 -12.42 -0.62
N VAL A 173 6.64 -11.81 0.00
CA VAL A 173 7.71 -11.13 -0.74
C VAL A 173 8.39 -12.06 -1.75
N GLY A 174 8.61 -13.31 -1.37
CA GLY A 174 9.20 -14.33 -2.24
C GLY A 174 8.31 -14.71 -3.42
N MET A 175 6.99 -14.84 -3.22
CA MET A 175 6.06 -15.19 -4.30
C MET A 175 6.06 -14.13 -5.41
N ILE A 176 5.94 -12.85 -5.04
CA ILE A 176 5.99 -11.75 -6.01
C ILE A 176 7.39 -11.62 -6.64
N GLY A 177 8.45 -11.79 -5.85
CA GLY A 177 9.82 -11.83 -6.38
C GLY A 177 10.01 -12.93 -7.42
N ASN A 178 9.42 -14.11 -7.23
CA ASN A 178 9.47 -15.20 -8.21
C ASN A 178 8.68 -14.88 -9.48
N MET A 179 7.53 -14.20 -9.38
CA MET A 179 6.79 -13.72 -10.56
C MET A 179 7.64 -12.74 -11.38
N ILE A 180 8.31 -11.80 -10.71
CA ILE A 180 9.22 -10.83 -11.36
C ILE A 180 10.40 -11.56 -12.02
N LYS A 181 11.01 -12.52 -11.32
CA LYS A 181 12.12 -13.32 -11.87
C LYS A 181 11.72 -14.14 -13.10
N ALA A 182 10.47 -14.57 -13.19
CA ALA A 182 9.94 -15.31 -14.34
C ALA A 182 9.66 -14.41 -15.57
N ILE A 183 9.68 -13.08 -15.42
CA ILE A 183 9.50 -12.18 -16.57
C ILE A 183 10.67 -12.33 -17.54
N ASN A 184 10.35 -12.59 -18.81
CA ASN A 184 11.33 -12.57 -19.88
C ASN A 184 11.77 -11.13 -20.20
N VAL A 185 13.07 -10.88 -20.10
CA VAL A 185 13.71 -9.62 -20.48
C VAL A 185 14.38 -9.86 -21.85
N PRO A 186 13.93 -9.17 -22.92
CA PRO A 186 14.55 -9.29 -24.25
C PRO A 186 16.04 -8.89 -24.22
N ALA A 187 16.81 -9.38 -25.19
CA ALA A 187 18.20 -8.97 -25.33
C ALA A 187 18.27 -7.47 -25.66
N GLU A 188 19.43 -6.85 -25.43
CA GLU A 188 19.63 -5.43 -25.74
C GLU A 188 19.43 -5.14 -27.24
N GLU A 189 19.93 -6.04 -28.10
CA GLU A 189 19.83 -6.01 -29.56
C GLU A 189 18.37 -6.04 -30.09
N ASP A 190 17.43 -6.51 -29.27
CA ASP A 190 16.02 -6.56 -29.67
C ASP A 190 15.34 -5.18 -29.63
N GLU A 191 15.98 -4.14 -29.07
CA GLU A 191 15.49 -2.75 -28.88
C GLU A 191 14.09 -2.63 -28.26
N LYS A 192 13.64 -3.68 -27.56
CA LYS A 192 12.32 -3.74 -26.93
C LYS A 192 12.46 -3.46 -25.43
N PRO A 193 11.91 -2.36 -24.90
CA PRO A 193 11.90 -2.17 -23.46
C PRO A 193 11.04 -3.26 -22.81
N ARG A 194 11.39 -3.66 -21.60
CA ARG A 194 10.58 -4.47 -20.71
C ARG A 194 10.21 -3.61 -19.53
N ILE A 195 8.91 -3.43 -19.30
CA ILE A 195 8.41 -2.57 -18.25
C ILE A 195 7.58 -3.41 -17.28
N LEU A 196 7.92 -3.40 -15.99
CA LEU A 196 7.11 -4.02 -14.95
C LEU A 196 6.04 -3.04 -14.50
N VAL A 197 4.80 -3.51 -14.37
CA VAL A 197 3.73 -2.79 -13.67
C VAL A 197 3.43 -3.52 -12.36
N LEU A 198 3.63 -2.85 -11.23
CA LEU A 198 3.09 -3.27 -9.94
C LEU A 198 1.73 -2.58 -9.76
N ALA A 199 0.64 -3.32 -9.94
CA ALA A 199 -0.71 -2.75 -9.96
C ALA A 199 -1.48 -3.09 -8.67
N CYS A 200 -2.08 -2.09 -8.03
CA CYS A 200 -3.06 -2.33 -6.98
C CYS A 200 -4.25 -3.15 -7.51
N GLU A 201 -4.61 -4.25 -6.84
CA GLU A 201 -5.70 -5.14 -7.26
C GLU A 201 -7.10 -4.48 -7.26
N ASN A 202 -7.26 -3.33 -6.59
CA ASN A 202 -8.59 -2.76 -6.33
C ASN A 202 -9.04 -1.71 -7.36
N ASP A 203 -8.13 -0.85 -7.82
CA ASP A 203 -8.46 0.20 -8.83
C ASP A 203 -7.61 0.03 -10.08
N ALA A 204 -6.28 -0.02 -9.93
CA ALA A 204 -5.36 -0.05 -11.05
C ALA A 204 -5.50 -1.30 -11.93
N TYR A 205 -5.58 -2.49 -11.33
CA TYR A 205 -5.74 -3.72 -12.08
C TYR A 205 -7.12 -3.79 -12.79
N PRO A 206 -8.25 -3.45 -12.13
CA PRO A 206 -9.52 -3.30 -12.83
C PRO A 206 -9.53 -2.22 -13.93
N ALA A 207 -8.81 -1.11 -13.77
CA ALA A 207 -8.67 -0.10 -14.83
C ALA A 207 -7.94 -0.67 -16.07
N LEU A 208 -6.90 -1.50 -15.86
CA LEU A 208 -6.23 -2.22 -16.94
C LEU A 208 -7.18 -3.23 -17.61
N ASP A 209 -7.97 -3.97 -16.85
CA ASP A 209 -9.00 -4.88 -17.37
C ASP A 209 -10.03 -4.12 -18.22
N MET A 210 -10.49 -2.96 -17.75
CA MET A 210 -11.43 -2.10 -18.49
C MET A 210 -10.82 -1.59 -19.80
N ALA A 211 -9.55 -1.17 -19.80
CA ALA A 211 -8.86 -0.78 -21.03
C ALA A 211 -8.80 -1.95 -22.04
N GLY A 212 -8.53 -3.16 -21.54
CA GLY A 212 -8.56 -4.40 -22.34
C GLY A 212 -9.94 -4.72 -22.93
N LEU A 213 -10.99 -4.67 -22.10
CA LEU A 213 -12.38 -4.88 -22.52
C LEU A 213 -12.83 -3.87 -23.58
N ARG A 214 -12.33 -2.64 -23.51
CA ARG A 214 -12.58 -1.56 -24.47
C ARG A 214 -11.64 -1.61 -25.69
N ARG A 215 -10.73 -2.59 -25.77
CA ARG A 215 -9.77 -2.78 -26.87
C ARG A 215 -8.88 -1.55 -27.09
N MET A 216 -8.51 -0.89 -25.99
CA MET A 216 -7.59 0.25 -26.04
C MET A 216 -6.16 -0.23 -26.28
N ASN A 217 -5.44 0.47 -27.15
CA ASN A 217 -4.08 0.13 -27.51
C ASN A 217 -3.07 0.94 -26.69
N TYR A 218 -2.05 0.26 -26.17
CA TYR A 218 -0.88 0.84 -25.55
C TYR A 218 0.34 -0.04 -25.86
N ALA A 219 1.53 0.45 -25.55
CA ALA A 219 2.78 -0.25 -25.86
C ALA A 219 2.80 -1.70 -25.32
N PRO A 220 3.20 -2.72 -26.09
CA PRO A 220 3.11 -4.14 -25.69
C PRO A 220 4.23 -4.59 -24.71
N TRP A 221 4.99 -3.63 -24.19
CA TRP A 221 6.21 -3.82 -23.40
C TRP A 221 5.94 -4.13 -21.92
N TYR A 222 4.72 -3.86 -21.47
CA TYR A 222 4.31 -4.00 -20.08
C TYR A 222 4.10 -5.45 -19.64
N ARG A 223 4.49 -5.76 -18.40
CA ARG A 223 4.15 -6.99 -17.68
C ARG A 223 3.57 -6.63 -16.34
N VAL A 224 2.31 -7.01 -16.12
CA VAL A 224 1.55 -6.60 -14.94
C VAL A 224 1.64 -7.68 -13.87
N VAL A 225 2.04 -7.29 -12.67
CA VAL A 225 2.00 -8.11 -11.47
C VAL A 225 1.06 -7.43 -10.47
N PRO A 226 -0.11 -8.03 -10.18
CA PRO A 226 -1.04 -7.46 -9.21
C PRO A 226 -0.49 -7.60 -7.78
N LEU A 227 -0.66 -6.55 -7.00
CA LEU A 227 -0.42 -6.51 -5.57
C LEU A 227 -1.75 -6.31 -4.85
N ARG A 228 -1.91 -6.95 -3.68
CA ARG A 228 -3.10 -6.75 -2.84
C ARG A 228 -3.37 -5.27 -2.58
N CYS A 229 -2.30 -4.54 -2.36
CA CYS A 229 -2.30 -3.10 -2.23
C CYS A 229 -0.90 -2.61 -2.59
N LEU A 230 -0.78 -1.42 -3.18
CA LEU A 230 0.56 -0.81 -3.30
C LEU A 230 1.24 -0.59 -1.94
N GLY A 231 0.49 -0.42 -0.86
CA GLY A 231 1.09 -0.34 0.48
C GLY A 231 1.77 -1.64 0.94
N SER A 232 1.53 -2.77 0.26
CA SER A 232 2.27 -4.02 0.45
C SER A 232 3.56 -4.12 -0.36
N MET A 233 3.84 -3.11 -1.20
CA MET A 233 5.05 -3.04 -2.00
C MET A 233 6.30 -3.01 -1.12
N ASN A 234 7.26 -3.84 -1.50
CA ASN A 234 8.57 -3.91 -0.89
C ASN A 234 9.63 -3.42 -1.88
N LEU A 235 10.57 -2.61 -1.41
CA LEU A 235 11.61 -2.00 -2.25
C LEU A 235 12.51 -3.04 -2.93
N VAL A 236 12.64 -4.25 -2.36
CA VAL A 236 13.40 -5.33 -3.00
C VAL A 236 12.87 -5.67 -4.38
N TRP A 237 11.56 -5.55 -4.61
CA TRP A 237 10.98 -5.87 -5.93
C TRP A 237 11.42 -4.88 -6.99
N ILE A 238 11.62 -3.60 -6.63
CA ILE A 238 12.12 -2.58 -7.55
C ILE A 238 13.60 -2.87 -7.86
N ALA A 239 14.41 -3.09 -6.82
CA ALA A 239 15.82 -3.41 -6.98
C ALA A 239 16.03 -4.69 -7.81
N ASP A 240 15.38 -5.80 -7.45
CA ASP A 240 15.46 -7.08 -8.16
C ASP A 240 15.01 -6.94 -9.62
N SER A 241 14.01 -6.11 -9.90
CA SER A 241 13.53 -5.86 -11.27
C SER A 241 14.61 -5.18 -12.11
N LEU A 242 15.15 -4.08 -11.60
CA LEU A 242 16.17 -3.30 -12.31
C LEU A 242 17.47 -4.09 -12.45
N SER A 243 17.90 -4.82 -11.43
CA SER A 243 19.08 -5.69 -11.50
C SER A 243 18.93 -6.85 -12.50
N LYS A 244 17.71 -7.26 -12.85
CA LYS A 244 17.42 -8.25 -13.90
C LYS A 244 17.46 -7.65 -15.32
N GLY A 245 17.63 -6.33 -15.45
CA GLY A 245 17.59 -5.63 -16.73
C GLY A 245 16.19 -5.20 -17.19
N ILE A 246 15.19 -5.17 -16.30
CA ILE A 246 13.89 -4.55 -16.61
C ILE A 246 14.12 -3.04 -16.79
N ASP A 247 13.68 -2.48 -17.91
CA ASP A 247 14.00 -1.11 -18.32
C ASP A 247 13.31 -0.04 -17.47
N GLY A 248 12.13 -0.36 -16.94
CA GLY A 248 11.43 0.50 -15.98
C GLY A 248 10.38 -0.23 -15.14
N VAL A 249 10.02 0.40 -14.02
CA VAL A 249 9.03 -0.09 -13.06
C VAL A 249 7.98 0.99 -12.85
N LEU A 250 6.74 0.69 -13.25
CA LEU A 250 5.57 1.55 -13.03
C LEU A 250 4.74 1.01 -11.88
N LEU A 251 4.47 1.85 -10.88
CA LEU A 251 3.59 1.52 -9.77
C LEU A 251 2.26 2.24 -9.96
N LEU A 252 1.18 1.46 -10.09
CA LEU A 252 -0.18 1.98 -10.27
C LEU A 252 -1.00 1.79 -9.00
N GLY A 253 -1.34 2.89 -8.34
CA GLY A 253 -2.04 2.93 -7.06
C GLY A 253 -3.39 3.60 -7.13
N CYS A 254 -4.23 3.35 -6.12
CA CYS A 254 -5.43 4.16 -5.91
C CYS A 254 -5.04 5.61 -5.57
N LYS A 255 -5.94 6.57 -5.84
CA LYS A 255 -5.82 7.95 -5.35
C LYS A 255 -5.66 8.00 -3.82
N HIS A 256 -4.78 8.87 -3.33
CA HIS A 256 -4.50 9.09 -1.90
C HIS A 256 -4.60 10.56 -1.51
N GLY A 257 -4.52 10.88 -0.22
CA GLY A 257 -4.64 12.25 0.32
C GLY A 257 -6.04 12.52 0.88
N ASP A 258 -6.46 13.79 0.85
CA ASP A 258 -7.74 14.22 1.44
C ASP A 258 -8.96 13.54 0.79
N ASP A 259 -8.93 13.35 -0.53
CA ASP A 259 -9.97 12.68 -1.32
C ASP A 259 -9.47 11.32 -1.81
N TYR A 260 -9.03 10.50 -0.86
CA TYR A 260 -8.49 9.18 -1.14
C TYR A 260 -9.57 8.23 -1.69
N GLN A 261 -9.15 7.39 -2.64
CA GLN A 261 -9.90 6.22 -3.10
C GLN A 261 -9.27 4.90 -2.64
N CYS A 262 -8.17 4.99 -1.88
CA CYS A 262 -7.43 3.84 -1.43
C CYS A 262 -8.30 2.88 -0.61
N HIS A 263 -8.44 1.67 -1.14
CA HIS A 263 -9.21 0.59 -0.54
C HIS A 263 -8.71 0.13 0.83
N PHE A 264 -7.47 0.50 1.16
CA PHE A 264 -6.86 0.22 2.46
C PHE A 264 -6.41 1.50 3.17
N ILE A 265 -7.15 2.60 2.96
CA ILE A 265 -7.01 3.91 3.61
C ILE A 265 -5.72 4.65 3.21
N LYS A 266 -4.55 4.12 3.56
CA LYS A 266 -3.24 4.78 3.37
C LYS A 266 -2.28 4.02 2.47
N GLY A 267 -2.69 2.90 1.88
CA GLY A 267 -1.79 2.01 1.16
C GLY A 267 -0.98 2.68 0.04
N SER A 268 -1.64 3.42 -0.85
CA SER A 268 -0.96 4.15 -1.93
C SER A 268 -0.07 5.29 -1.39
N GLU A 269 -0.50 5.98 -0.35
CA GLU A 269 0.27 7.06 0.30
C GLU A 269 1.58 6.51 0.89
N LEU A 270 1.49 5.41 1.64
CA LEU A 270 2.65 4.70 2.19
C LEU A 270 3.62 4.26 1.09
N SER A 271 3.10 3.77 -0.03
CA SER A 271 3.92 3.41 -1.19
C SER A 271 4.65 4.62 -1.77
N SER A 272 3.95 5.75 -1.95
CA SER A 272 4.53 6.99 -2.47
C SER A 272 5.64 7.52 -1.55
N ILE A 273 5.40 7.52 -0.23
CA ILE A 273 6.41 7.92 0.77
C ILE A 273 7.63 6.98 0.75
N ARG A 274 7.45 5.67 0.58
CA ARG A 274 8.58 4.74 0.46
C ARG A 274 9.37 4.96 -0.84
N LEU A 275 8.68 5.29 -1.93
CA LEU A 275 9.30 5.56 -3.22
C LEU A 275 10.08 6.87 -3.27
N SER A 276 9.69 7.89 -2.52
CA SER A 276 10.47 9.15 -2.48
C SER A 276 11.90 8.94 -1.98
N LYS A 277 12.15 7.85 -1.24
CA LYS A 277 13.49 7.43 -0.79
C LYS A 277 14.21 6.48 -1.75
N VAL A 278 13.54 5.98 -2.78
CA VAL A 278 14.14 5.04 -3.75
C VAL A 278 15.15 5.72 -4.65
N SER A 279 14.95 6.99 -5.00
CA SER A 279 15.88 7.74 -5.85
C SER A 279 17.31 7.73 -5.33
N GLU A 280 17.53 7.85 -4.01
CA GLU A 280 18.86 7.76 -3.41
C GLU A 280 19.50 6.37 -3.63
N THR A 281 18.69 5.31 -3.51
CA THR A 281 19.15 3.94 -3.74
C THR A 281 19.47 3.69 -5.21
N LEU A 282 18.66 4.23 -6.13
CA LEU A 282 18.88 4.11 -7.57
C LEU A 282 20.15 4.84 -8.02
N ASN A 283 20.39 6.04 -7.47
CA ASN A 283 21.61 6.79 -7.74
C ASN A 283 22.87 6.01 -7.34
N ARG A 284 22.82 5.26 -6.23
CA ARG A 284 23.93 4.38 -5.79
C ARG A 284 24.18 3.20 -6.73
N LEU A 285 23.17 2.78 -7.48
CA LEU A 285 23.27 1.72 -8.49
C LEU A 285 23.61 2.25 -9.89
N ALA A 286 23.92 3.56 -10.02
CA ALA A 286 24.13 4.24 -11.30
C ALA A 286 22.94 4.08 -12.27
N LEU A 287 21.72 4.06 -11.73
CA LEU A 287 20.47 4.00 -12.49
C LEU A 287 19.72 5.32 -12.39
N GLU A 288 19.12 5.74 -13.49
CA GLU A 288 18.29 6.93 -13.54
C GLU A 288 17.01 6.72 -12.71
N SER A 289 16.69 7.70 -11.85
CA SER A 289 15.45 7.67 -11.05
C SER A 289 14.19 7.60 -11.89
N ASP A 290 14.23 8.15 -13.10
CA ASP A 290 13.13 8.19 -14.06
C ASP A 290 12.70 6.79 -14.55
N ARG A 291 13.50 5.75 -14.29
CA ARG A 291 13.11 4.35 -14.55
C ARG A 291 12.04 3.83 -13.60
N VAL A 292 11.78 4.51 -12.49
CA VAL A 292 10.75 4.12 -11.52
C VAL A 292 9.73 5.25 -11.40
N ARG A 293 8.48 4.96 -11.75
CA ARG A 293 7.39 5.94 -11.75
C ARG A 293 6.23 5.45 -10.88
N PHE A 294 5.66 6.36 -10.09
CA PHE A 294 4.43 6.13 -9.35
C PHE A 294 3.31 6.94 -9.98
N GLU A 295 2.17 6.32 -10.21
CA GLU A 295 0.99 6.98 -10.72
C GLU A 295 -0.27 6.54 -9.98
N THR A 296 -1.21 7.47 -9.83
CA THR A 296 -2.52 7.18 -9.27
C THR A 296 -3.54 6.99 -10.37
N VAL A 297 -4.30 5.90 -10.29
CA VAL A 297 -5.32 5.50 -11.24
C VAL A 297 -6.59 5.15 -10.48
N SER A 298 -7.71 5.78 -10.82
CA SER A 298 -9.04 5.32 -10.43
C SER A 298 -9.53 4.25 -11.40
N ILE A 299 -10.46 3.40 -10.96
CA ILE A 299 -11.10 2.40 -11.84
C ILE A 299 -11.73 3.02 -13.10
N ILE A 300 -12.15 4.28 -13.05
CA ILE A 300 -12.75 5.02 -14.18
C ILE A 300 -11.72 5.73 -15.08
N ASP A 301 -10.44 5.78 -14.70
CA ASP A 301 -9.39 6.44 -15.50
C ASP A 301 -8.87 5.55 -16.66
N TYR A 302 -9.58 4.47 -16.98
CA TYR A 302 -9.19 3.54 -18.05
C TYR A 302 -9.01 4.23 -19.42
N GLU A 303 -9.69 5.34 -19.69
CA GLU A 303 -9.55 6.11 -20.94
C GLU A 303 -8.21 6.85 -21.04
N LYS A 304 -7.65 7.27 -19.90
CA LYS A 304 -6.38 8.02 -19.83
C LYS A 304 -5.18 7.09 -19.70
N LEU A 305 -5.41 5.88 -19.21
CA LEU A 305 -4.37 4.90 -18.91
C LEU A 305 -3.47 4.57 -20.12
N PRO A 306 -3.98 4.41 -21.36
CA PRO A 306 -3.12 4.18 -22.52
C PRO A 306 -2.12 5.31 -22.80
N ALA A 307 -2.56 6.57 -22.65
CA ALA A 307 -1.70 7.73 -22.85
C ALA A 307 -0.57 7.76 -21.81
N LEU A 308 -0.89 7.53 -20.53
CA LEU A 308 0.09 7.42 -19.45
C LEU A 308 1.09 6.30 -19.68
N LEU A 309 0.61 5.12 -20.11
CA LEU A 309 1.49 3.98 -20.44
C LEU A 309 2.38 4.27 -21.65
N ASN A 310 1.88 4.95 -22.68
CA ASN A 310 2.71 5.28 -23.83
C ASN A 310 3.75 6.36 -23.48
N GLU A 311 3.36 7.39 -22.75
CA GLU A 311 4.26 8.44 -22.26
C GLU A 311 5.43 7.86 -21.46
N PHE A 312 5.15 6.92 -20.55
CA PHE A 312 6.22 6.27 -19.78
C PHE A 312 7.11 5.37 -20.65
N ALA A 313 6.55 4.68 -21.64
CA ALA A 313 7.33 3.86 -22.56
C ALA A 313 8.25 4.71 -23.45
N GLU A 314 7.75 5.84 -23.96
CA GLU A 314 8.51 6.82 -24.74
C GLU A 314 9.66 7.39 -23.89
N LYS A 315 9.37 7.75 -22.64
CA LYS A 315 10.41 8.25 -21.72
C LYS A 315 11.54 7.24 -21.51
N LEU A 316 11.22 5.96 -21.37
CA LEU A 316 12.23 4.91 -21.23
C LEU A 316 13.03 4.68 -22.52
N GLN A 317 12.42 4.88 -23.70
CA GLN A 317 13.15 4.85 -24.96
C GLN A 317 14.16 6.00 -25.08
N GLU A 318 13.83 7.19 -24.60
CA GLU A 318 14.76 8.34 -24.53
C GLU A 318 15.96 8.05 -23.61
N ILE A 319 15.71 7.40 -22.47
CA ILE A 319 16.76 7.04 -21.49
C ILE A 319 17.65 5.91 -22.04
N GLY A 320 17.08 5.01 -22.84
CA GLY A 320 17.78 3.86 -23.39
C GLY A 320 17.71 2.60 -22.49
N PRO A 321 18.34 1.50 -22.95
CA PRO A 321 18.27 0.22 -22.27
C PRO A 321 18.81 0.30 -20.85
N ASN A 322 18.27 -0.53 -19.95
CA ASN A 322 18.84 -0.66 -18.61
C ASN A 322 20.28 -1.21 -18.70
N PRO A 323 21.28 -0.61 -18.01
CA PRO A 323 22.67 -1.08 -18.00
C PRO A 323 22.88 -2.55 -17.58
N PHE A 324 21.95 -3.12 -16.82
CA PHE A 324 21.98 -4.52 -16.40
C PHE A 324 21.29 -5.47 -17.40
N LYS A 325 20.77 -4.96 -18.52
CA LYS A 325 20.11 -5.77 -19.54
C LYS A 325 21.15 -6.62 -20.27
N GLY A 326 20.87 -7.92 -20.40
CA GLY A 326 21.77 -8.88 -21.04
C GLY A 326 22.82 -9.53 -20.13
N TRP A 327 22.85 -9.18 -18.84
CA TRP A 327 23.77 -9.73 -17.82
C TRP A 327 23.03 -10.54 -16.75
#